data_AF-A0A1G0FYI0-F1
#
_entry.id   AF-A0A1G0FYI0-F1
#
_cell.length_a   1.000
_cell.length_b   1.000
_cell.length_c   1.000
_cell.angle_alpha   90.00
_cell.angle_beta   90.00
_cell.angle_gamma   90.00
#
_symmetry.space_group_name_H-M   'P 1'
#
loop_
_entity.id
_entity.type
_entity.pdbx_description
1 polymer ?
#
loop_
_entity_poly.entity_id
_entity_poly.type
_entity_poly.pdbx_seq_one_letter_code
_entity_poly.pdbx_strand_id
1 'polypeptide(L)'
;MDYFLDDLEMISTLTSLTEAIRYSIRKSKLNEKQVYMEMGIDAGQWTRIVTHVAHFPHERFLELFSITGNLIPLQYLAYKAGFELRPLQSALEYQNDTLKKEKENLQRQLDSLFQLLRARGLDI
;
A
#
# COMPACT_ATOMS: atom_id res chain seq x y z
N MET A 1 4.19 9.50 -5.71
CA MET A 1 4.46 8.29 -6.51
C MET A 1 3.46 7.25 -6.03
N ASP A 2 2.60 6.76 -6.90
CA ASP A 2 1.57 5.79 -6.52
C ASP A 2 2.20 4.40 -6.53
N TYR A 3 2.43 3.85 -5.34
CA TYR A 3 2.89 2.48 -5.21
C TYR A 3 1.70 1.54 -5.20
N PHE A 4 1.87 0.36 -5.79
CA PHE A 4 0.90 -0.72 -5.62
C PHE A 4 1.31 -1.70 -4.51
N LEU A 5 0.30 -2.30 -3.89
CA LEU A 5 0.42 -3.44 -2.98
C LEU A 5 0.08 -4.71 -3.75
N ASP A 6 0.61 -5.86 -3.32
CA ASP A 6 0.27 -7.16 -3.91
C ASP A 6 -0.77 -7.89 -3.05
N ASP A 7 -1.29 -9.01 -3.55
CA ASP A 7 -2.27 -9.81 -2.82
C ASP A 7 -1.66 -10.45 -1.57
N LEU A 8 -2.36 -10.36 -0.44
CA LEU A 8 -1.86 -10.87 0.84
C LEU A 8 -1.59 -12.38 0.80
N GLU A 9 -2.40 -13.15 0.06
CA GLU A 9 -2.19 -14.57 -0.18
C GLU A 9 -0.80 -14.83 -0.77
N MET A 10 -0.41 -14.04 -1.77
CA MET A 10 0.88 -14.17 -2.42
C MET A 10 2.03 -13.75 -1.50
N ILE A 11 1.86 -12.67 -0.74
CA ILE A 11 2.84 -12.23 0.27
C ILE A 11 3.06 -13.31 1.34
N SER A 12 2.00 -14.03 1.72
CA SER A 12 2.07 -15.08 2.73
C SER A 12 2.95 -16.27 2.33
N THR A 13 3.10 -16.51 1.01
CA THR A 13 3.94 -17.58 0.47
C THR A 13 5.44 -17.29 0.58
N LEU A 14 5.82 -16.02 0.73
CA LEU A 14 7.22 -15.61 0.78
C LEU A 14 7.88 -16.06 2.08
N THR A 15 9.07 -16.64 1.96
CA THR A 15 9.81 -17.25 3.07
C THR A 15 10.80 -16.29 3.71
N SER A 16 11.34 -15.33 2.95
CA SER A 16 12.36 -14.38 3.43
C SER A 16 12.21 -12.98 2.83
N LEU A 17 12.84 -12.00 3.47
CA LEU A 17 12.90 -10.63 2.94
C LEU A 17 13.66 -10.57 1.60
N THR A 18 14.70 -11.37 1.43
CA THR A 18 15.42 -11.50 0.16
C THR A 18 14.50 -12.01 -0.95
N GLU A 19 13.66 -13.00 -0.65
CA GLU A 19 12.66 -13.50 -1.60
C GLU A 19 11.64 -12.41 -1.95
N ALA A 20 11.19 -11.63 -0.97
CA ALA A 20 10.29 -10.49 -1.20
C ALA A 20 10.92 -9.41 -2.08
N ILE A 21 12.22 -9.10 -1.90
CA ILE A 21 12.97 -8.18 -2.76
C ILE A 21 13.02 -8.72 -4.18
N ARG A 22 13.38 -10.00 -4.37
CA ARG A 22 13.42 -10.60 -5.72
C ARG A 22 12.04 -10.64 -6.35
N TYR A 23 10.99 -10.87 -5.57
CA TYR A 23 9.61 -10.84 -6.02
C TYR A 23 9.18 -9.44 -6.47
N SER A 24 9.55 -8.40 -5.71
CA SER A 24 9.34 -6.99 -6.06
C SER A 24 9.94 -6.63 -7.43
N ILE A 25 11.16 -7.11 -7.71
CA ILE A 25 11.84 -6.90 -9.00
C ILE A 25 11.14 -7.66 -10.13
N ARG A 26 10.74 -8.92 -9.91
CA ARG A 26 10.00 -9.69 -10.92
C ARG A 26 8.68 -9.00 -11.30
N LYS A 27 7.99 -8.40 -10.33
CA LYS A 27 6.73 -7.68 -10.55
C LYS A 27 6.92 -6.35 -11.29
N SER A 28 8.07 -5.70 -11.16
CA SER A 28 8.36 -4.42 -11.84
C SER A 28 8.74 -4.57 -13.32
N LYS A 29 8.80 -5.80 -13.85
CA LYS A 29 9.29 -6.11 -15.21
C LYS A 29 10.74 -5.65 -15.46
N LEU A 30 11.49 -5.40 -14.40
CA LEU A 30 12.93 -5.13 -14.45
C LEU A 30 13.71 -6.41 -14.19
N ASN A 31 14.97 -6.46 -14.62
CA ASN A 31 15.90 -7.50 -14.18
C ASN A 31 16.73 -7.03 -12.98
N GLU A 32 17.28 -7.98 -12.23
CA GLU A 32 18.08 -7.67 -11.03
C GLU A 32 19.27 -6.75 -11.34
N LYS A 33 19.87 -6.88 -12.52
CA LYS A 33 21.00 -6.05 -12.98
C LYS A 33 20.63 -4.58 -13.16
N GLN A 34 19.48 -4.30 -13.75
CA GLN A 34 18.99 -2.93 -13.87
C GLN A 34 18.82 -2.31 -12.50
N VAL A 35 18.20 -3.04 -11.57
CA VAL A 35 17.91 -2.55 -10.22
C VAL A 35 19.18 -2.28 -9.44
N TYR A 36 20.11 -3.24 -9.33
CA TYR A 36 21.31 -3.01 -8.53
C TYR A 36 22.22 -1.94 -9.13
N MET A 37 22.28 -1.80 -10.47
CA MET A 37 23.07 -0.75 -11.11
C MET A 37 22.45 0.62 -10.90
N GLU A 38 21.13 0.75 -11.01
CA GLU A 38 20.41 1.99 -10.76
C GLU A 38 20.56 2.44 -9.29
N MET A 39 20.61 1.48 -8.37
CA MET A 39 20.94 1.73 -6.96
C MET A 39 22.43 2.00 -6.71
N GLY A 40 23.33 1.84 -7.69
CA GLY A 40 24.77 1.94 -7.47
C GLY A 40 25.33 0.87 -6.50
N ILE A 41 24.70 -0.30 -6.44
CA ILE A 41 25.19 -1.47 -5.71
C ILE A 41 26.08 -2.30 -6.64
N ASP A 42 27.29 -2.61 -6.20
CA ASP A 42 28.20 -3.50 -6.95
C ASP A 42 27.62 -4.92 -7.10
N ALA A 43 27.89 -5.57 -8.23
CA ALA A 43 27.36 -6.91 -8.53
C ALA A 43 27.78 -7.98 -7.49
N GLY A 44 28.99 -7.86 -6.93
CA GLY A 44 29.45 -8.74 -5.85
C GLY A 44 28.67 -8.54 -4.56
N GLN A 45 28.40 -7.28 -4.19
CA GLN A 45 27.55 -6.95 -3.05
C GLN A 45 26.11 -7.45 -3.27
N TRP A 46 25.54 -7.22 -4.45
CA TRP A 46 24.22 -7.74 -4.80
C TRP A 46 24.15 -9.26 -4.66
N THR A 47 25.15 -9.97 -5.20
CA THR A 47 25.25 -11.43 -5.11
C THR A 47 25.27 -11.90 -3.66
N ARG A 48 26.03 -11.24 -2.78
CA ARG A 48 26.07 -11.57 -1.35
C ARG A 48 24.71 -11.35 -0.67
N ILE A 49 23.97 -10.31 -1.06
CA ILE A 49 22.63 -10.04 -0.53
C ILE A 49 21.66 -11.16 -0.94
N VAL A 50 21.62 -11.51 -2.22
CA VAL A 50 20.67 -12.52 -2.73
C VAL A 50 21.00 -13.95 -2.30
N THR A 51 22.25 -14.20 -1.91
CA THR A 51 22.72 -15.50 -1.36
C THR A 51 22.69 -15.55 0.18
N HIS A 52 22.08 -14.56 0.84
CA HIS A 52 21.98 -14.45 2.30
C HIS A 52 23.34 -14.34 3.04
N VAL A 53 24.42 -14.02 2.33
CA VAL A 53 25.75 -13.76 2.89
C VAL A 53 25.87 -12.31 3.41
N ALA A 54 25.00 -11.42 2.95
CA ALA A 54 24.87 -10.04 3.41
C ALA A 54 23.39 -9.65 3.54
N HIS A 55 23.11 -8.59 4.30
CA HIS A 55 21.77 -8.01 4.39
C HIS A 55 21.59 -6.88 3.38
N PHE A 56 20.36 -6.71 2.91
CA PHE A 56 20.01 -5.56 2.10
C PHE A 56 20.11 -4.27 2.95
N PRO A 57 20.76 -3.20 2.43
CA PRO A 57 20.90 -1.93 3.14
C PRO A 57 19.52 -1.28 3.38
N HIS A 58 19.17 -1.10 4.65
CA HIS A 58 17.83 -0.64 5.07
C HIS A 58 17.54 0.79 4.60
N GLU A 59 18.56 1.63 4.55
CA GLU A 59 18.52 3.00 4.05
C GLU A 59 18.13 3.08 2.55
N ARG A 60 18.25 1.97 1.81
CA ARG A 60 17.93 1.91 0.38
C ARG A 60 16.56 1.31 0.06
N PHE A 61 15.72 1.03 1.05
CA PHE A 61 14.38 0.51 0.78
C PHE A 61 13.52 1.47 -0.04
N LEU A 62 13.57 2.77 0.26
CA LEU A 62 12.81 3.77 -0.50
C LEU A 62 13.27 3.86 -1.96
N GLU A 63 14.57 3.74 -2.19
CA GLU A 63 15.16 3.69 -3.53
C GLU A 63 14.66 2.46 -4.29
N LEU A 64 14.70 1.28 -3.67
CA LEU A 64 14.14 0.05 -4.23
C LEU A 64 12.66 0.21 -4.60
N PHE A 65 11.84 0.77 -3.71
CA PHE A 65 10.42 0.96 -3.96
C PHE A 65 10.18 1.94 -5.13
N SER A 66 10.98 3.01 -5.20
CA SER A 66 10.93 3.97 -6.30
C SER A 66 11.24 3.33 -7.65
N ILE A 67 12.23 2.43 -7.69
CA ILE A 67 12.64 1.72 -8.91
C ILE A 67 11.61 0.65 -9.30
N THR A 68 11.12 -0.12 -8.33
CA THR A 68 10.20 -1.24 -8.61
C THR A 68 8.73 -0.85 -8.70
N GLY A 69 8.38 0.36 -8.23
CA GLY A 69 7.01 0.87 -8.21
C GLY A 69 6.08 0.17 -7.22
N ASN A 70 6.60 -0.62 -6.28
CA ASN A 70 5.79 -1.38 -5.32
C ASN A 70 6.41 -1.46 -3.93
N LEU A 71 5.56 -1.75 -2.94
CA LEU A 71 5.95 -1.84 -1.52
C LEU A 71 6.04 -3.29 -1.03
N ILE A 72 6.19 -4.27 -1.92
CA ILE A 72 6.18 -5.70 -1.59
C ILE A 72 7.09 -6.06 -0.40
N PRO A 73 8.37 -5.60 -0.33
CA PRO A 73 9.22 -5.93 0.81
C PRO A 73 8.69 -5.35 2.13
N LEU A 74 8.12 -4.14 2.10
CA LEU A 74 7.49 -3.53 3.27
C LEU A 74 6.20 -4.26 3.67
N GLN A 75 5.40 -4.66 2.69
CA GLN A 75 4.17 -5.44 2.90
C GLN A 75 4.49 -6.81 3.53
N TYR A 76 5.57 -7.46 3.09
CA TYR A 76 6.08 -8.68 3.71
C TYR A 76 6.48 -8.47 5.17
N LEU A 77 7.20 -7.38 5.49
CA LEU A 77 7.59 -7.07 6.86
C LEU A 77 6.36 -6.80 7.76
N ALA A 78 5.39 -6.04 7.26
CA ALA A 78 4.13 -5.81 7.96
C ALA A 78 3.41 -7.14 8.25
N TYR A 79 3.28 -8.00 7.24
CA TYR A 79 2.64 -9.32 7.37
C TYR A 79 3.36 -10.19 8.42
N LYS A 80 4.69 -10.26 8.39
CA LYS A 80 5.46 -11.03 9.38
C LYS A 80 5.33 -10.47 10.80
N ALA A 81 5.05 -9.18 10.94
CA ALA A 81 4.77 -8.55 12.21
C ALA A 81 3.28 -8.69 12.66
N GLY A 82 2.43 -9.35 11.87
CA GLY A 82 1.00 -9.50 12.18
C GLY A 82 0.16 -8.27 11.84
N PHE A 83 0.68 -7.38 10.98
CA PHE A 83 -0.01 -6.18 10.51
C PHE A 83 -0.27 -6.24 9.01
N GLU A 84 -1.19 -5.41 8.56
CA GLU A 84 -1.41 -5.14 7.14
C GLU A 84 -0.92 -3.72 6.81
N LEU A 85 -0.35 -3.56 5.62
CA LEU A 85 0.02 -2.25 5.12
C LEU A 85 -1.20 -1.64 4.42
N ARG A 86 -1.60 -0.43 4.84
CA ARG A 86 -2.68 0.33 4.20
C ARG A 86 -2.15 1.71 3.82
N PRO A 87 -2.57 2.27 2.66
CA PRO A 87 -2.29 3.66 2.34
C PRO A 87 -2.78 4.58 3.46
N LEU A 88 -1.99 5.59 3.79
CA LEU A 88 -2.47 6.65 4.66
C LEU A 88 -3.55 7.41 3.91
N GLN A 89 -4.71 7.58 4.55
CA GLN A 89 -5.75 8.44 4.03
C GLN A 89 -5.19 9.87 3.94
N SER A 90 -5.18 10.45 2.76
CA SER A 90 -4.77 11.84 2.59
C SER A 90 -5.73 12.75 3.38
N ALA A 91 -5.27 13.94 3.78
CA ALA A 91 -6.12 14.92 4.45
C ALA A 91 -7.38 15.25 3.63
N LEU A 92 -7.27 15.25 2.29
CA LEU A 92 -8.37 15.44 1.35
C LEU A 92 -9.35 14.25 1.32
N GLU A 93 -8.85 13.02 1.36
CA GLU A 93 -9.71 11.83 1.44
C GLU A 93 -10.40 11.73 2.80
N TYR A 94 -9.75 12.16 3.88
CA TYR A 94 -10.34 12.25 5.21
C TYR A 94 -11.48 13.28 5.21
N GLN A 95 -11.23 14.49 4.72
CA GLN A 95 -12.26 15.53 4.58
C GLN A 95 -13.42 15.07 3.68
N ASN A 96 -13.14 14.37 2.59
CA ASN A 96 -14.19 13.81 1.73
C ASN A 96 -15.06 12.79 2.47
N ASP A 97 -14.45 11.90 3.25
CA ASP A 97 -15.18 10.90 4.03
C ASP A 97 -16.03 11.55 5.13
N THR A 98 -15.51 12.56 5.82
CA THR A 98 -16.26 13.35 6.80
C THR A 98 -17.45 14.06 6.16
N LEU A 99 -17.25 14.77 5.04
CA LEU A 99 -18.31 15.48 4.32
C LEU A 99 -19.38 14.52 3.77
N LYS A 100 -18.99 13.34 3.29
CA LYS A 100 -19.94 12.31 2.87
C LYS A 100 -20.81 11.82 4.03
N LYS A 101 -20.22 11.54 5.19
CA LYS A 101 -20.95 11.15 6.40
C LYS A 101 -21.91 12.24 6.87
N GLU A 102 -21.48 13.51 6.84
CA GLU A 102 -22.35 14.65 7.19
C GLU A 102 -23.50 14.80 6.20
N LYS A 103 -23.23 14.72 4.90
CA LYS A 103 -24.26 14.74 3.86
C LYS A 103 -25.28 13.63 4.05
N GLU A 104 -24.83 12.40 4.30
CA GLU A 104 -25.73 11.27 4.56
C GLU A 104 -26.59 11.49 5.80
N ASN A 105 -26.01 12.03 6.87
CA ASN A 105 -26.74 12.32 8.10
C ASN A 105 -27.81 13.40 7.86
N LEU A 106 -27.46 14.49 7.18
CA LEU A 106 -28.40 15.55 6.82
C LEU A 106 -29.51 15.03 5.90
N GLN A 107 -29.18 14.15 4.94
CA GLN A 107 -30.17 13.54 4.07
C GLN A 107 -31.16 12.69 4.87
N ARG A 108 -30.68 11.87 5.81
CA ARG A 108 -31.55 11.09 6.72
C ARG A 108 -32.45 11.99 7.57
N GLN A 109 -31.92 13.11 8.06
CA GLN A 109 -32.69 14.07 8.84
C GLN A 109 -33.81 14.70 7.99
N LEU A 110 -33.49 15.16 6.78
CA LEU A 110 -34.48 15.68 5.83
C LEU A 110 -35.56 14.64 5.52
N ASP A 111 -35.16 13.41 5.20
CA ASP A 111 -36.10 12.33 4.89
C ASP A 111 -37.04 12.04 6.07
N SER A 112 -36.51 12.02 7.29
CA SER A 112 -37.32 11.84 8.50
C SER A 112 -38.30 13.00 8.73
N LEU A 113 -37.87 14.24 8.44
CA LEU A 113 -38.69 15.43 8.61
C LEU A 113 -39.80 15.48 7.56
N PHE A 114 -39.50 15.16 6.30
CA PHE A 114 -40.51 15.03 5.25
C PHE A 114 -41.52 13.92 5.56
N GLN A 115 -41.08 12.79 6.12
CA GLN A 115 -42.00 11.74 6.57
C GLN A 115 -42.95 12.23 7.67
N LEU A 116 -42.45 13.00 8.65
CA LEU A 116 -43.27 13.57 9.72
C LEU A 116 -44.27 14.61 9.20
N LEU A 117 -43.86 15.45 8.26
CA LEU A 117 -44.73 16.49 7.67
C LEU A 117 -45.85 15.87 6.82
N ARG A 118 -45.53 14.85 6.01
CA ARG A 118 -46.53 14.06 5.27
C ARG A 118 -47.50 13.35 6.22
N ALA A 119 -47.02 12.79 7.32
CA ALA A 119 -47.88 12.14 8.32
C ALA A 119 -48.85 13.11 9.03
N ARG A 120 -48.56 14.42 9.04
CA ARG A 120 -49.43 15.46 9.61
C ARG A 120 -50.36 16.13 8.60
N GLY A 121 -50.40 15.67 7.34
CA GLY A 121 -51.30 16.18 6.31
C GLY A 121 -50.93 17.56 5.76
N LEU A 122 -49.66 17.97 5.92
CA LEU A 122 -49.12 19.14 5.23
C LEU A 122 -48.57 18.66 3.89
N ASP A 123 -49.32 18.90 2.81
CA ASP A 123 -48.85 18.65 1.45
C ASP A 123 -47.73 19.63 1.09
N ILE A 124 -46.54 19.10 0.85
CA ILE A 124 -45.37 19.79 0.28
C ILE A 124 -44.94 19.03 -0.96
#